data_AF-A0A7S1QE89-F1
#
_entry.id   AF-A0A7S1QE89-F1
#
_cell.length_a   1.000
_cell.length_b   1.000
_cell.length_c   1.000
_cell.angle_alpha   90.00
_cell.angle_beta   90.00
_cell.angle_gamma   90.00
#
_symmetry.space_group_name_H-M   'P 1'
#
loop_
_entity.id
_entity.type
_entity.pdbx_description
1 polymer ?
#
loop_
_entity_poly.entity_id
_entity_poly.type
_entity_poly.pdbx_seq_one_letter_code
_entity_poly.pdbx_strand_id
1 'polypeptide(L)'
;GRGRAPAETIGRARVEQLLGQGCGEYLTLVDKGDFKQVCVVCRTRRKMRSHHCKECGRCVDRLDHHCPWIDNCVGIGNQRSFYCFIVMLLLTLATFYHVVVLYAFDALFPELAQGSLRDLMNALSSGSLGPELQPLLVMASAAFNLVWLAFVGALVARHTAYMAINVTTYEVLVRPPHMQRRFPKNRGRFWFLQDLGLLPSIRHCIDYWTLNTDRDAADFFGGALQDSFVAPGQDPDIVALGPGGPTTFKTVTGDALGPARPHDDLPEAGAPLLGETPPGTSRSIA
;
A
#
# COMPACT_ATOMS: atom_id res chain seq x y z
N GLY A 1 14.88 -49.82 -0.93
CA GLY A 1 15.57 -48.57 -1.28
C GLY A 1 14.58 -47.61 -1.91
N ARG A 2 14.43 -46.39 -1.38
CA ARG A 2 13.70 -45.33 -2.09
C ARG A 2 14.75 -44.52 -2.85
N GLY A 3 14.80 -44.69 -4.17
CA GLY A 3 15.70 -43.95 -5.04
C GLY A 3 15.41 -42.46 -4.94
N ARG A 4 16.43 -41.66 -4.59
CA ARG A 4 16.36 -40.20 -4.64
C ARG A 4 16.39 -39.81 -6.11
N ALA A 5 15.34 -39.19 -6.62
CA ALA A 5 15.37 -38.63 -7.97
C ALA A 5 16.53 -37.62 -8.07
N PRO A 6 17.29 -37.59 -9.19
CA PRO A 6 18.33 -36.59 -9.41
C PRO A 6 17.79 -35.17 -9.21
N ALA A 7 18.55 -34.28 -8.56
CA ALA A 7 18.12 -32.90 -8.32
C ALA A 7 17.68 -32.17 -9.61
N GLU A 8 18.25 -32.55 -10.75
CA GLU A 8 17.95 -32.02 -12.07
C GLU A 8 16.53 -32.39 -12.57
N THR A 9 16.05 -33.60 -12.27
CA THR A 9 14.67 -34.02 -12.62
C THR A 9 13.63 -33.33 -11.74
N ILE A 10 13.96 -33.08 -10.47
CA ILE A 10 13.13 -32.27 -9.56
C ILE A 10 13.05 -30.82 -10.06
N GLY A 11 14.15 -30.27 -10.58
CA GLY A 11 14.22 -28.93 -11.16
C GLY A 11 13.32 -28.78 -12.38
N ARG A 12 13.43 -29.69 -13.37
CA ARG A 12 12.63 -29.64 -14.60
C ARG A 12 11.13 -29.80 -14.33
N ALA A 13 10.74 -30.78 -13.52
CA ALA A 13 9.33 -30.99 -13.17
C ALA A 13 8.72 -29.77 -12.43
N ARG A 14 9.51 -29.11 -11.59
CA ARG A 14 9.08 -27.89 -10.88
C ARG A 14 8.93 -26.69 -11.83
N VAL A 15 9.80 -26.56 -12.82
CA VAL A 15 9.71 -25.52 -13.86
C VAL A 15 8.46 -25.74 -14.72
N GLU A 16 8.22 -26.97 -15.18
CA GLU A 16 7.02 -27.33 -15.96
C GLU A 16 5.73 -27.04 -15.18
N GLN A 17 5.69 -27.36 -13.88
CA GLN A 17 4.56 -27.03 -13.02
C GLN A 17 4.31 -25.51 -12.94
N LEU A 18 5.37 -24.71 -12.78
CA LEU A 18 5.25 -23.25 -12.72
C LEU A 18 4.81 -22.65 -14.07
N LEU A 19 5.32 -23.18 -15.18
CA LEU A 19 4.87 -22.80 -16.52
C LEU A 19 3.39 -23.12 -16.73
N GLY A 20 2.94 -24.31 -16.30
CA GLY A 20 1.53 -24.69 -16.31
C GLY A 20 0.62 -23.83 -15.41
N GLN A 21 1.20 -23.13 -14.43
CA GLN A 21 0.51 -22.14 -13.57
C GLN A 21 0.57 -20.72 -14.13
N GLY A 22 1.13 -20.50 -15.34
CA GLY A 22 1.27 -19.17 -15.94
C GLY A 22 2.42 -18.34 -15.36
N CYS A 23 3.34 -18.95 -14.61
CA CYS A 23 4.48 -18.27 -14.00
C CYS A 23 5.66 -18.04 -14.98
N GLY A 24 5.43 -18.04 -16.30
CA GLY A 24 6.49 -17.88 -17.31
C GLY A 24 7.27 -16.58 -17.13
N GLU A 25 6.58 -15.45 -16.95
CA GLU A 25 7.25 -14.16 -16.66
C GLU A 25 8.05 -14.18 -15.35
N TYR A 26 7.55 -14.88 -14.32
CA TYR A 26 8.25 -15.02 -13.04
C TYR A 26 9.57 -15.78 -13.22
N LEU A 27 9.56 -16.89 -13.96
CA LEU A 27 10.76 -17.68 -14.21
C LEU A 27 11.82 -16.90 -14.99
N THR A 28 11.41 -16.19 -16.04
CA THR A 28 12.30 -15.33 -16.83
C THR A 28 12.94 -14.23 -15.98
N LEU A 29 12.18 -13.60 -15.07
CA LEU A 29 12.72 -12.56 -14.18
C LEU A 29 13.68 -13.13 -13.14
N VAL A 30 13.39 -14.31 -12.61
CA VAL A 30 14.28 -15.00 -11.67
C VAL A 30 15.60 -15.40 -12.35
N ASP A 31 15.54 -15.91 -13.59
CA ASP A 31 16.72 -16.28 -14.37
C ASP A 31 17.61 -15.07 -14.68
N LYS A 32 17.00 -13.93 -15.00
CA LYS A 32 17.68 -12.64 -15.18
C LYS A 32 18.21 -12.02 -13.87
N GLY A 33 17.91 -12.61 -12.71
CA GLY A 33 18.30 -12.08 -11.40
C GLY A 33 17.50 -10.84 -10.95
N ASP A 34 16.36 -10.52 -11.58
CA ASP A 34 15.51 -9.39 -11.19
C ASP A 34 14.54 -9.77 -10.07
N PHE A 35 15.09 -9.91 -8.86
CA PHE A 35 14.32 -10.23 -7.67
C PHE A 35 13.42 -9.09 -7.17
N LYS A 36 13.53 -7.87 -7.72
CA LYS A 36 12.73 -6.71 -7.29
C LYS A 36 11.32 -6.76 -7.85
N GLN A 37 11.17 -7.29 -9.06
CA GLN A 37 9.90 -7.38 -9.78
C GLN A 37 9.14 -8.69 -9.53
N VAL A 38 9.60 -9.54 -8.63
CA VAL A 38 8.96 -10.83 -8.35
C VAL A 38 8.56 -10.98 -6.90
N CYS A 39 7.48 -11.72 -6.67
CA CYS A 39 7.11 -12.20 -5.36
C CYS A 39 7.50 -13.68 -5.25
N VAL A 40 8.51 -14.00 -4.44
CA VAL A 40 8.93 -15.39 -4.21
C VAL A 40 7.87 -16.21 -3.48
N VAL A 41 7.06 -15.58 -2.62
CA VAL A 41 6.00 -16.26 -1.86
C VAL A 41 4.83 -16.64 -2.77
N CYS A 42 4.35 -15.69 -3.56
CA CYS A 42 3.24 -15.89 -4.49
C CYS A 42 3.66 -16.47 -5.85
N ARG A 43 4.98 -16.58 -6.11
CA ARG A 43 5.57 -17.07 -7.37
C ARG A 43 5.03 -16.37 -8.62
N THR A 44 4.85 -15.06 -8.51
CA THR A 44 4.31 -14.23 -9.59
C THR A 44 5.19 -13.00 -9.79
N ARG A 45 5.15 -12.44 -11.00
CA ARG A 45 5.62 -11.07 -11.24
C ARG A 45 4.74 -10.10 -10.46
N ARG A 46 5.37 -9.13 -9.80
CA ARG A 46 4.71 -8.02 -9.12
C ARG A 46 4.39 -6.95 -10.14
N LYS A 47 3.13 -6.52 -10.17
CA LYS A 47 2.74 -5.30 -10.88
C LYS A 47 3.34 -4.07 -10.21
N MET A 48 3.30 -2.95 -10.93
CA MET A 48 3.72 -1.67 -10.39
C MET A 48 3.01 -1.34 -9.06
N ARG A 49 3.77 -0.91 -8.05
CA ARG A 49 3.28 -0.64 -6.67
C ARG A 49 2.57 -1.82 -5.98
N SER A 50 2.72 -3.04 -6.51
CA SER A 50 2.17 -4.25 -5.91
C SER A 50 3.14 -4.82 -4.88
N HIS A 51 2.62 -5.16 -3.70
CA HIS A 51 3.43 -5.66 -2.58
C HIS A 51 2.77 -6.87 -1.92
N HIS A 52 3.58 -7.78 -1.38
CA HIS A 52 3.07 -8.95 -0.66
C HIS A 52 2.74 -8.54 0.78
N CYS A 53 1.47 -8.67 1.16
CA CYS A 53 1.07 -8.55 2.55
C CYS A 53 1.21 -9.90 3.24
N LYS A 54 2.00 -9.97 4.31
CA LYS A 54 2.18 -11.19 5.09
C LYS A 54 0.90 -11.60 5.82
N GLU A 55 0.19 -10.62 6.41
CA GLU A 55 -1.06 -10.87 7.14
C GLU A 55 -2.14 -11.46 6.24
N CYS A 56 -2.31 -10.91 5.03
CA CYS A 56 -3.28 -11.44 4.07
C CYS A 56 -2.76 -12.63 3.24
N GLY A 57 -1.47 -12.99 3.34
CA GLY A 57 -0.85 -14.08 2.58
C GLY A 57 -0.85 -13.92 1.06
N ARG A 58 -1.03 -12.70 0.53
CA ARG A 58 -1.19 -12.44 -0.92
C ARG A 58 -0.55 -11.13 -1.38
N CYS A 59 -0.25 -11.05 -2.68
CA CYS A 59 0.10 -9.79 -3.32
C CYS A 59 -1.14 -8.91 -3.48
N VAL A 60 -0.96 -7.62 -3.19
CA VAL A 60 -1.99 -6.60 -3.30
C VAL A 60 -1.49 -5.51 -4.24
N ASP A 61 -2.25 -5.29 -5.32
CA ASP A 61 -1.95 -4.27 -6.32
C ASP A 61 -2.17 -2.86 -5.74
N ARG A 62 -1.22 -1.95 -6.02
CA ARG A 62 -1.14 -0.60 -5.43
C ARG A 62 -1.42 -0.61 -3.93
N LEU A 63 -0.65 -1.40 -3.19
CA LEU A 63 -0.84 -1.58 -1.75
C LEU A 63 -0.67 -0.22 -1.04
N ASP A 64 -1.70 0.19 -0.30
CA ASP A 64 -1.61 1.35 0.59
C ASP A 64 -1.14 0.93 1.98
N HIS A 65 -1.87 0.03 2.63
CA HIS A 65 -1.51 -0.57 3.91
C HIS A 65 -2.36 -1.81 4.20
N HIS A 66 -1.93 -2.63 5.16
CA HIS A 66 -2.82 -3.58 5.82
C HIS A 66 -3.50 -2.87 6.98
N CYS A 67 -4.83 -2.90 7.02
CA CYS A 67 -5.62 -2.20 8.02
C CYS A 67 -6.27 -3.21 8.98
N PRO A 68 -5.81 -3.27 10.25
CA PRO A 68 -6.39 -4.19 11.23
C PRO A 68 -7.88 -3.91 11.52
N TRP A 69 -8.33 -2.67 11.35
CA TRP A 69 -9.71 -2.25 11.61
C TRP A 69 -10.75 -2.86 10.67
N ILE A 70 -10.33 -3.24 9.47
CA ILE A 70 -11.18 -3.90 8.47
C ILE A 70 -10.70 -5.32 8.15
N ASP A 71 -9.70 -5.81 8.90
CA ASP A 71 -9.03 -7.10 8.71
C ASP A 71 -8.68 -7.39 7.24
N ASN A 72 -8.21 -6.37 6.53
CA ASN A 72 -7.95 -6.47 5.10
C ASN A 72 -6.93 -5.42 4.63
N CYS A 73 -6.29 -5.70 3.50
CA CYS A 73 -5.47 -4.70 2.83
C CYS A 73 -6.32 -3.64 2.15
N VAL A 74 -5.87 -2.39 2.27
CA VAL A 74 -6.30 -1.28 1.45
C VAL A 74 -5.35 -1.20 0.25
N GLY A 75 -5.89 -1.32 -0.96
CA GLY A 75 -5.16 -1.25 -2.22
C GLY A 75 -6.09 -0.88 -3.37
N ILE A 76 -5.69 -1.12 -4.62
CA ILE A 76 -6.41 -0.62 -5.80
C ILE A 76 -7.91 -0.97 -5.82
N GLY A 77 -8.28 -2.17 -5.34
CA GLY A 77 -9.66 -2.68 -5.39
C GLY A 77 -10.62 -2.08 -4.36
N ASN A 78 -10.14 -1.46 -3.29
CA ASN A 78 -10.98 -0.93 -2.21
C ASN A 78 -10.53 0.44 -1.68
N GLN A 79 -9.51 1.06 -2.28
CA GLN A 79 -8.97 2.35 -1.84
C GLN A 79 -10.05 3.43 -1.75
N ARG A 80 -10.90 3.55 -2.79
CA ARG A 80 -12.00 4.53 -2.84
C ARG A 80 -13.00 4.29 -1.72
N SER A 81 -13.44 3.05 -1.54
CA SER A 81 -14.40 2.67 -0.51
C SER A 81 -13.84 2.92 0.89
N PHE A 82 -12.55 2.62 1.12
CA PHE A 82 -11.88 2.93 2.39
C PHE A 82 -11.83 4.44 2.67
N TYR A 83 -11.54 5.26 1.67
CA TYR A 83 -11.54 6.72 1.82
C TYR A 83 -12.95 7.26 2.13
N CYS A 84 -13.97 6.81 1.38
CA CYS A 84 -15.36 7.15 1.67
C CYS A 84 -15.75 6.73 3.09
N PHE A 85 -15.33 5.55 3.54
CA PHE A 85 -15.57 5.06 4.90
C PHE A 85 -15.00 6.01 5.97
N ILE A 86 -13.73 6.42 5.86
CA ILE A 86 -13.13 7.32 6.86
C ILE A 86 -13.69 8.74 6.81
N VAL A 87 -14.11 9.22 5.63
CA VAL A 87 -14.80 10.52 5.50
C VAL A 87 -16.19 10.45 6.13
N MET A 88 -16.95 9.39 5.90
CA MET A 88 -18.24 9.19 6.53
C MET A 88 -18.10 9.08 8.05
N LEU A 89 -17.08 8.38 8.55
CA LEU A 89 -16.79 8.31 9.99
C LEU A 89 -16.50 9.70 10.58
N LEU A 90 -15.72 10.53 9.87
CA LEU A 90 -15.47 11.93 10.27
C LEU A 90 -16.76 12.74 10.31
N LEU A 91 -17.62 12.61 9.29
CA LEU A 91 -18.91 13.30 9.23
C LEU A 91 -19.82 12.85 10.37
N THR A 92 -19.90 11.55 10.68
CA THR A 92 -20.68 11.05 11.82
C THR A 92 -20.19 11.64 13.14
N LEU A 93 -18.88 11.71 13.37
CA LEU A 93 -18.33 12.33 14.57
C LEU A 93 -18.63 13.83 14.61
N ALA A 94 -18.53 14.54 13.48
CA ALA A 94 -18.89 15.96 13.40
C ALA A 94 -20.38 16.20 13.68
N THR A 95 -21.27 15.36 13.13
CA THR A 95 -22.71 15.42 13.42
C THR A 95 -23.00 15.12 14.89
N PHE A 96 -22.32 14.14 15.50
CA PHE A 96 -22.44 13.89 16.94
C PHE A 96 -22.12 15.15 17.75
N TYR A 97 -21.03 15.85 17.46
CA TYR A 97 -20.71 17.11 18.14
C TYR A 97 -21.72 18.22 17.87
N HIS A 98 -22.25 18.30 16.64
CA HIS A 98 -23.31 19.26 16.34
C HIS A 98 -24.54 19.02 17.23
N VAL A 99 -24.96 17.76 17.40
CA VAL A 99 -26.06 17.38 18.30
C VAL A 99 -25.72 17.67 19.76
N VAL A 100 -24.49 17.41 20.21
CA VAL A 100 -24.05 17.74 21.59
C VAL A 100 -24.13 19.25 21.84
N VAL A 101 -23.74 20.07 20.86
CA VAL A 101 -23.83 21.53 20.96
C VAL A 101 -25.29 21.97 21.08
N LEU A 102 -26.19 21.44 20.24
CA LEU A 102 -27.63 21.74 20.33
C LEU A 102 -28.19 21.34 21.70
N TYR A 103 -27.86 20.13 22.18
CA TYR A 103 -28.25 19.68 23.51
C TYR A 103 -27.72 20.58 24.63
N ALA A 104 -26.48 21.05 24.53
CA ALA A 104 -25.90 21.95 25.52
C ALA A 104 -26.65 23.30 25.57
N PHE A 105 -27.07 23.83 24.42
CA PHE A 105 -27.86 25.06 24.35
C PHE A 105 -29.29 24.88 24.85
N ASP A 106 -29.95 23.78 24.51
CA ASP A 106 -31.37 23.58 24.80
C ASP A 106 -31.63 23.07 26.23
N ALA A 107 -30.75 22.22 26.78
CA ALA A 107 -30.94 21.59 28.08
C ALA A 107 -29.92 22.06 29.13
N LEU A 108 -28.63 22.01 28.81
CA LEU A 108 -27.57 22.20 29.82
C LEU A 108 -27.43 23.66 30.31
N PHE A 109 -27.38 24.64 29.40
CA PHE A 109 -27.18 26.04 29.79
C PHE A 109 -28.38 26.64 30.56
N PRO A 110 -29.65 26.37 30.19
CA PRO A 110 -30.80 26.84 30.97
C PRO A 110 -30.83 26.28 32.39
N GLU A 111 -30.50 25.00 32.58
CA GLU A 111 -30.43 24.35 33.90
C GLU A 111 -29.28 24.92 34.74
N LEU A 112 -28.11 25.14 34.13
CA LEU A 112 -26.95 25.72 34.80
C LEU A 112 -27.22 27.16 35.26
N ALA A 113 -27.92 27.95 34.43
CA ALA A 113 -28.32 29.33 34.75
C ALA A 113 -29.28 29.42 35.95
N GLN A 114 -30.05 28.34 36.22
CA GLN A 114 -31.00 28.26 37.33
C GLN A 114 -30.36 27.78 38.65
N GLY A 115 -29.06 27.43 38.68
CA GLY A 115 -28.35 27.06 39.91
C GLY A 115 -28.27 25.56 40.22
N SER A 116 -28.41 24.71 39.19
CA SER A 116 -28.44 23.23 39.21
C SER A 116 -27.27 22.50 39.91
N LEU A 117 -26.20 23.18 40.35
CA LEU A 117 -25.09 22.54 41.07
C LEU A 117 -25.53 21.75 42.32
N ARG A 118 -26.58 22.21 43.01
CA ARG A 118 -27.17 21.49 44.16
C ARG A 118 -27.92 20.23 43.71
N ASP A 119 -28.64 20.31 42.60
CA ASP A 119 -29.43 19.19 42.05
C ASP A 119 -28.52 18.11 41.46
N LEU A 120 -27.43 18.51 40.80
CA LEU A 120 -26.37 17.61 40.34
C LEU A 120 -25.70 16.87 41.53
N MET A 121 -25.39 17.58 42.62
CA MET A 121 -24.86 16.96 43.86
C MET A 121 -25.87 15.99 44.51
N ASN A 122 -27.16 16.30 44.47
CA ASN A 122 -28.23 15.44 44.98
C ASN A 122 -28.44 14.20 44.09
N ALA A 123 -28.31 14.33 42.76
CA ALA A 123 -28.38 13.21 41.81
C ALA A 123 -27.18 12.25 41.94
N LEU A 124 -25.97 12.81 42.09
CA LEU A 124 -24.74 12.03 42.32
C LEU A 124 -24.78 11.29 43.66
N SER A 125 -25.29 11.92 44.72
CA SER A 125 -25.40 11.31 46.05
C SER A 125 -26.53 10.30 46.19
N SER A 126 -27.59 10.41 45.37
CA SER A 126 -28.71 9.47 45.37
C SER A 126 -28.48 8.22 44.52
N GLY A 127 -27.40 8.17 43.72
CA GLY A 127 -27.01 6.99 42.95
C GLY A 127 -28.05 6.53 41.90
N SER A 128 -29.01 7.39 41.57
CA SER A 128 -30.07 7.08 40.62
C SER A 128 -29.54 7.23 39.19
N LEU A 129 -29.62 6.15 38.40
CA LEU A 129 -29.43 6.15 36.94
C LEU A 129 -30.61 6.84 36.21
N GLY A 130 -31.11 7.94 36.78
CA GLY A 130 -32.22 8.72 36.23
C GLY A 130 -31.78 9.69 35.13
N PRO A 131 -32.73 10.49 34.60
CA PRO A 131 -32.46 11.52 33.58
C PRO A 131 -31.40 12.55 34.01
N GLU A 132 -31.19 12.72 35.31
CA GLU A 132 -30.16 13.61 35.89
C GLU A 132 -28.71 13.22 35.54
N LEU A 133 -28.43 11.94 35.24
CA LEU A 133 -27.09 11.49 34.84
C LEU A 133 -26.83 11.70 33.33
N GLN A 134 -27.89 11.96 32.55
CA GLN A 134 -27.81 12.09 31.11
C GLN A 134 -26.83 13.18 30.64
N PRO A 135 -26.79 14.40 31.23
CA PRO A 135 -25.82 15.41 30.82
C PRO A 135 -24.38 14.96 31.07
N LEU A 136 -24.11 14.30 32.21
CA LEU A 136 -22.79 13.78 32.54
C LEU A 136 -22.36 12.69 31.54
N LEU A 137 -23.24 11.76 31.20
CA LEU A 137 -22.98 10.71 30.21
C LEU A 137 -22.71 11.29 28.82
N VAL A 138 -23.52 12.27 28.38
CA VAL A 138 -23.30 12.97 27.11
C VAL A 138 -21.95 13.67 27.11
N MET A 139 -21.61 14.42 28.17
CA MET A 139 -20.32 15.12 28.28
C MET A 139 -19.12 14.15 28.35
N ALA A 140 -19.24 13.06 29.10
CA ALA A 140 -18.20 12.03 29.18
C ALA A 140 -18.00 11.34 27.82
N SER A 141 -19.09 11.01 27.13
CA SER A 141 -19.03 10.44 25.78
C SER A 141 -18.44 11.45 24.78
N ALA A 142 -18.76 12.74 24.90
CA ALA A 142 -18.20 13.79 24.06
C ALA A 142 -16.71 14.01 24.31
N ALA A 143 -16.25 13.90 25.56
CA ALA A 143 -14.82 13.94 25.88
C ALA A 143 -14.08 12.74 25.27
N PHE A 144 -14.64 11.53 25.40
CA PHE A 144 -14.06 10.32 24.82
C PHE A 144 -14.00 10.38 23.28
N ASN A 145 -15.08 10.84 22.64
CA ASN A 145 -15.15 10.97 21.18
C ASN A 145 -14.21 12.05 20.61
N LEU A 146 -13.65 12.92 21.44
CA LEU A 146 -12.74 13.97 20.97
C LEU A 146 -11.43 13.39 20.47
N VAL A 147 -10.96 12.34 21.15
CA VAL A 147 -9.77 11.58 20.75
C VAL A 147 -10.00 10.94 19.38
N TRP A 148 -11.19 10.35 19.17
CA TRP A 148 -11.56 9.72 17.90
C TRP A 148 -11.75 10.74 16.77
N LEU A 149 -12.36 11.89 17.05
CA LEU A 149 -12.48 12.98 16.08
C LEU A 149 -11.10 13.47 15.63
N ALA A 150 -10.18 13.70 16.56
CA ALA A 150 -8.82 14.11 16.24
C ALA A 150 -8.07 13.02 15.45
N PHE A 151 -8.19 11.75 15.85
CA PHE A 151 -7.54 10.62 15.17
C PHE A 151 -8.06 10.43 13.74
N VAL A 152 -9.38 10.35 13.56
CA VAL A 152 -10.02 10.18 12.25
C VAL A 152 -9.82 11.41 11.38
N GLY A 153 -9.89 12.61 11.94
CA GLY A 153 -9.59 13.86 11.24
C GLY A 153 -8.16 13.89 10.70
N ALA A 154 -7.18 13.49 11.52
CA ALA A 154 -5.79 13.37 11.09
C ALA A 154 -5.60 12.26 10.03
N LEU A 155 -6.36 11.17 10.11
CA LEU A 155 -6.34 10.09 9.13
C LEU A 155 -6.85 10.59 7.77
N VAL A 156 -8.03 11.23 7.74
CA VAL A 156 -8.60 11.83 6.52
C VAL A 156 -7.62 12.83 5.93
N ALA A 157 -7.15 13.82 6.72
CA ALA A 157 -6.23 14.85 6.24
C ALA A 157 -4.95 14.26 5.63
N ARG A 158 -4.37 13.23 6.26
CA ARG A 158 -3.17 12.56 5.75
C ARG A 158 -3.44 11.81 4.44
N HIS A 159 -4.52 11.03 4.38
CA HIS A 159 -4.89 10.31 3.16
C HIS A 159 -5.22 11.27 2.02
N THR A 160 -5.92 12.38 2.28
CA THR A 160 -6.15 13.43 1.29
C THR A 160 -4.84 14.02 0.78
N ALA A 161 -3.89 14.32 1.68
CA ALA A 161 -2.58 14.83 1.29
C ALA A 161 -1.79 13.84 0.42
N TYR A 162 -1.85 12.55 0.73
CA TYR A 162 -1.19 11.50 -0.06
C TYR A 162 -1.83 11.34 -1.44
N MET A 163 -3.16 11.42 -1.53
CA MET A 163 -3.87 11.44 -2.82
C MET A 163 -3.51 12.67 -3.66
N ALA A 164 -3.39 13.84 -3.03
CA ALA A 164 -3.05 15.08 -3.72
C ALA A 164 -1.66 15.05 -4.38
N ILE A 165 -0.77 14.15 -3.96
CA ILE A 165 0.55 13.93 -4.57
C ILE A 165 0.71 12.55 -5.22
N ASN A 166 -0.38 11.77 -5.33
CA ASN A 166 -0.41 10.41 -5.88
C ASN A 166 0.59 9.43 -5.23
N VAL A 167 0.73 9.46 -3.90
CA VAL A 167 1.54 8.49 -3.15
C VAL A 167 0.67 7.60 -2.28
N THR A 168 1.11 6.38 -2.05
CA THR A 168 0.49 5.46 -1.08
C THR A 168 1.15 5.61 0.28
N THR A 169 0.44 5.23 1.33
CA THR A 169 0.99 5.15 2.69
C THR A 169 2.22 4.24 2.74
N TYR A 170 2.16 3.09 2.04
CA TYR A 170 3.29 2.16 1.92
C TYR A 170 4.55 2.83 1.36
N GLU A 171 4.43 3.60 0.28
CA GLU A 171 5.56 4.29 -0.34
C GLU A 171 6.17 5.36 0.55
N VAL A 172 5.34 6.06 1.35
CA VAL A 172 5.81 7.02 2.33
C VAL A 172 6.62 6.34 3.43
N LEU A 173 6.19 5.16 3.89
CA LEU A 173 6.84 4.42 4.97
C LEU A 173 8.12 3.70 4.50
N VAL A 174 8.05 3.00 3.37
CA VAL A 174 9.16 2.17 2.85
C VAL A 174 10.19 3.00 2.08
N ARG A 175 9.76 4.13 1.48
CA ARG A 175 10.59 5.03 0.66
C ARG A 175 11.43 4.29 -0.39
N PRO A 176 10.79 3.60 -1.36
CA PRO A 176 11.48 3.01 -2.52
C PRO A 176 12.26 4.06 -3.34
N PRO A 177 13.15 3.63 -4.26
CA PRO A 177 14.04 4.55 -4.99
C PRO A 177 13.34 5.72 -5.70
N HIS A 178 12.15 5.51 -6.28
CA HIS A 178 11.40 6.60 -6.91
C HIS A 178 10.94 7.65 -5.90
N MET A 179 10.52 7.25 -4.69
CA MET A 179 10.17 8.17 -3.61
C MET A 179 11.37 8.95 -3.11
N GLN A 180 12.56 8.34 -3.08
CA GLN A 180 13.78 9.02 -2.69
C GLN A 180 14.22 10.06 -3.73
N ARG A 181 14.03 9.77 -5.02
CA ARG A 181 14.28 10.71 -6.12
C ARG A 181 13.30 11.88 -6.11
N ARG A 182 12.00 11.59 -5.97
CA ARG A 182 10.94 12.62 -5.93
C ARG A 182 11.02 13.47 -4.67
N PHE A 183 11.31 12.85 -3.52
CA PHE A 183 11.34 13.52 -2.21
C PHE A 183 12.65 13.22 -1.47
N PRO A 184 13.70 14.04 -1.59
CA PRO A 184 14.94 13.84 -0.84
C PRO A 184 14.75 14.06 0.67
N LYS A 185 15.57 13.39 1.51
CA LYS A 185 15.40 13.34 2.99
C LYS A 185 15.52 14.70 3.71
N ASN A 186 16.10 15.71 3.10
CA ASN A 186 16.41 16.99 3.75
C ASN A 186 15.27 18.02 3.73
N ARG A 187 14.01 17.59 3.55
CA ARG A 187 12.86 18.50 3.34
C ARG A 187 11.96 18.75 4.56
N GLY A 188 12.39 18.34 5.76
CA GLY A 188 11.66 18.58 7.01
C GLY A 188 10.38 17.75 7.19
N ARG A 189 9.65 18.00 8.29
CA ARG A 189 8.50 17.18 8.73
C ARG A 189 7.29 17.22 7.77
N PHE A 190 7.12 18.30 7.03
CA PHE A 190 5.98 18.55 6.14
C PHE A 190 6.36 18.55 4.65
N TRP A 191 7.31 17.69 4.26
CA TRP A 191 7.81 17.59 2.89
C TRP A 191 6.71 17.39 1.83
N PHE A 192 5.60 16.75 2.19
CA PHE A 192 4.46 16.49 1.30
C PHE A 192 3.66 17.75 0.93
N LEU A 193 3.75 18.83 1.72
CA LEU A 193 3.02 20.07 1.44
C LEU A 193 3.66 20.89 0.31
N GLN A 194 4.93 20.64 0.00
CA GLN A 194 5.70 21.46 -0.95
C GLN A 194 5.33 21.19 -2.41
N ASP A 195 4.74 20.03 -2.71
CA ASP A 195 4.29 19.65 -4.05
C ASP A 195 2.76 19.87 -4.24
N LEU A 196 2.11 20.63 -3.36
CA LEU A 196 0.69 21.01 -3.46
C LEU A 196 0.48 22.13 -4.48
N GLY A 197 0.69 21.83 -5.77
CA GLY A 197 0.16 22.66 -6.84
C GLY A 197 -1.35 22.41 -6.99
N LEU A 198 -2.18 23.46 -7.09
CA LEU A 198 -3.64 23.30 -7.23
C LEU A 198 -4.02 22.41 -8.43
N LEU A 199 -3.48 22.71 -9.61
CA LEU A 199 -3.75 21.96 -10.84
C LEU A 199 -3.21 20.51 -10.80
N PRO A 200 -1.94 20.26 -10.40
CA PRO A 200 -1.45 18.89 -10.17
C PRO A 200 -2.28 18.11 -9.16
N SER A 201 -2.68 18.73 -8.04
CA SER A 201 -3.46 18.08 -6.99
C SER A 201 -4.83 17.64 -7.49
N ILE A 202 -5.53 18.50 -8.24
CA ILE A 202 -6.81 18.15 -8.86
C ILE A 202 -6.64 16.96 -9.80
N ARG A 203 -5.59 16.97 -10.63
CA ARG A 203 -5.29 15.86 -11.54
C ARG A 203 -5.00 14.55 -10.78
N HIS A 204 -4.20 14.59 -9.73
CA HIS A 204 -3.93 13.39 -8.92
C HIS A 204 -5.17 12.87 -8.22
N CYS A 205 -6.05 13.76 -7.75
CA CYS A 205 -7.36 13.37 -7.24
C CYS A 205 -8.20 12.68 -8.33
N ILE A 206 -8.22 13.20 -9.56
CA ILE A 206 -8.90 12.53 -10.69
C ILE A 206 -8.28 11.15 -10.97
N ASP A 207 -6.95 11.04 -11.02
CA ASP A 207 -6.26 9.77 -11.25
C ASP A 207 -6.57 8.76 -10.12
N TYR A 208 -6.68 9.22 -8.87
CA TYR A 208 -7.15 8.43 -7.74
C TYR A 208 -8.61 7.95 -7.93
N TRP A 209 -9.53 8.86 -8.26
CA TRP A 209 -10.96 8.56 -8.45
C TRP A 209 -11.26 7.79 -9.74
N THR A 210 -10.33 7.74 -10.69
CA THR A 210 -10.41 6.94 -11.91
C THR A 210 -9.60 5.66 -11.84
N LEU A 211 -8.78 5.49 -10.78
CA LEU A 211 -7.80 4.40 -10.65
C LEU A 211 -6.87 4.31 -11.88
N ASN A 212 -6.58 5.46 -12.50
CA ASN A 212 -5.65 5.51 -13.61
C ASN A 212 -4.22 5.40 -13.09
N THR A 213 -3.56 4.28 -13.37
CA THR A 213 -2.17 4.00 -12.98
C THR A 213 -1.19 4.12 -14.16
N ASP A 214 -1.64 4.49 -15.35
CA ASP A 214 -0.80 4.49 -16.56
C ASP A 214 0.36 5.50 -16.46
N ARG A 215 0.12 6.58 -15.71
CA ARG A 215 1.12 7.62 -15.44
C ARG A 215 2.09 7.27 -14.32
N ASP A 216 1.76 6.30 -13.47
CA ASP A 216 2.67 5.85 -12.41
C ASP A 216 3.96 5.31 -13.03
N ALA A 217 3.93 4.69 -14.22
CA ALA A 217 5.16 4.26 -14.89
C ALA A 217 6.08 5.45 -15.24
N ALA A 218 5.52 6.51 -15.85
CA ALA A 218 6.29 7.68 -16.28
C ALA A 218 6.98 8.41 -15.11
N ASP A 219 6.29 8.54 -13.98
CA ASP A 219 6.81 9.19 -12.76
C ASP A 219 7.99 8.43 -12.13
N PHE A 220 8.11 7.12 -12.37
CA PHE A 220 9.14 6.27 -11.75
C PHE A 220 10.37 6.10 -12.63
N PHE A 221 10.17 5.96 -13.94
CA PHE A 221 11.24 5.73 -14.91
C PHE A 221 11.86 7.02 -15.46
N GLY A 222 11.30 8.19 -15.13
CA GLY A 222 11.92 9.49 -15.38
C GLY A 222 12.38 9.65 -16.83
N GLY A 223 11.49 9.38 -17.80
CA GLY A 223 11.77 9.51 -19.24
C GLY A 223 12.92 8.64 -19.80
N ALA A 224 13.67 7.93 -18.97
CA ALA A 224 14.87 7.19 -19.34
C ALA A 224 15.02 5.93 -18.46
N LEU A 225 14.22 4.91 -18.75
CA LEU A 225 14.69 3.60 -19.20
C LEU A 225 13.46 2.72 -19.46
N GLN A 226 13.32 2.29 -20.71
CA GLN A 226 12.24 1.42 -21.21
C GLN A 226 12.38 -0.05 -20.75
N ASP A 227 13.38 -0.40 -19.96
CA ASP A 227 13.88 -1.78 -19.97
C ASP A 227 13.22 -2.74 -18.97
N SER A 228 12.15 -2.33 -18.28
CA SER A 228 11.56 -3.20 -17.25
C SER A 228 10.05 -3.08 -17.03
N PHE A 229 9.35 -2.33 -17.87
CA PHE A 229 7.88 -2.27 -17.86
C PHE A 229 7.32 -2.55 -19.25
N VAL A 230 6.79 -3.77 -19.42
CA VAL A 230 5.84 -4.10 -20.49
C VAL A 230 4.44 -3.99 -19.88
N ALA A 231 3.61 -3.10 -20.44
CA ALA A 231 2.22 -2.92 -20.05
C ALA A 231 1.41 -4.19 -20.36
N PRO A 232 0.34 -4.52 -19.60
CA PRO A 232 -0.51 -5.67 -19.91
C PRO A 232 -1.17 -5.46 -21.29
N GLY A 233 -0.89 -6.34 -22.25
CA GLY A 233 -1.52 -6.34 -23.57
C GLY A 233 -0.71 -5.71 -24.71
N GLN A 234 0.58 -5.40 -24.52
CA GLN A 234 1.49 -5.08 -25.63
C GLN A 234 2.45 -6.25 -25.86
N ASP A 235 2.21 -6.98 -26.94
CA ASP A 235 3.22 -7.87 -27.52
C ASP A 235 4.45 -7.02 -27.88
N PRO A 236 5.67 -7.41 -27.46
CA PRO A 236 6.88 -6.62 -27.73
C PRO A 236 7.25 -6.54 -29.22
N ASP A 237 6.58 -7.32 -30.09
CA ASP A 237 6.92 -7.44 -31.51
C ASP A 237 6.09 -6.54 -32.46
N ILE A 238 5.25 -5.64 -31.95
CA ILE A 238 4.54 -4.66 -32.79
C ILE A 238 4.79 -3.23 -32.29
N VAL A 239 6.03 -2.78 -32.44
CA VAL A 239 6.31 -1.34 -32.48
C VAL A 239 5.91 -0.84 -33.86
N ALA A 240 4.73 -0.24 -33.92
CA ALA A 240 4.21 0.43 -35.10
C ALA A 240 5.20 1.50 -35.60
N LEU A 241 5.67 1.31 -36.83
CA LEU A 241 6.24 2.33 -37.68
C LEU A 241 5.28 3.53 -37.74
N GLY A 242 5.71 4.67 -37.22
CA GLY A 242 5.08 5.95 -37.53
C GLY A 242 5.22 6.27 -39.03
N PRO A 243 4.29 7.04 -39.62
CA PRO A 243 4.28 7.28 -41.06
C PRO A 243 5.39 8.27 -41.42
N GLY A 244 6.50 7.76 -41.96
CA GLY A 244 7.56 8.59 -42.56
C GLY A 244 8.97 8.10 -42.27
N GLY A 245 9.43 7.10 -43.03
CA GLY A 245 10.84 6.66 -43.06
C GLY A 245 11.03 5.51 -44.05
N PRO A 246 12.11 5.48 -44.85
CA PRO A 246 12.19 4.64 -46.04
C PRO A 246 12.37 3.16 -45.70
N THR A 247 11.69 2.33 -46.49
CA THR A 247 11.75 0.87 -46.49
C THR A 247 13.16 0.37 -46.77
N THR A 248 13.75 -0.36 -45.81
CA THR A 248 14.82 -1.32 -46.10
C THR A 248 14.55 -2.62 -45.35
N PHE A 249 14.10 -3.61 -46.11
CA PHE A 249 14.00 -5.00 -45.67
C PHE A 249 15.42 -5.55 -45.49
N LYS A 250 15.77 -6.03 -44.29
CA LYS A 250 16.92 -6.92 -44.11
C LYS A 250 16.42 -8.26 -43.59
N THR A 251 16.30 -9.20 -44.52
CA THR A 251 16.33 -10.64 -44.27
C THR A 251 17.68 -10.97 -43.64
N VAL A 252 17.70 -11.64 -42.49
CA VAL A 252 18.91 -12.30 -41.97
C VAL A 252 18.58 -13.77 -41.76
N THR A 253 19.07 -14.55 -42.71
CA THR A 253 19.24 -16.00 -42.67
C THR A 253 20.26 -16.39 -41.61
N GLY A 254 20.20 -17.66 -41.18
CA GLY A 254 21.02 -18.23 -40.12
C GLY A 254 22.53 -18.32 -40.39
N ASP A 255 23.18 -18.90 -39.37
CA ASP A 255 24.58 -19.31 -39.24
C ASP A 255 25.58 -18.24 -38.79
N ALA A 256 26.03 -18.35 -37.54
CA ALA A 256 27.44 -18.58 -37.19
C ALA A 256 27.64 -18.65 -35.65
N LEU A 257 28.03 -19.83 -35.15
CA LEU A 257 28.75 -19.95 -33.88
C LEU A 257 30.08 -19.19 -33.97
N GLY A 258 30.43 -18.46 -32.91
CA GLY A 258 31.76 -17.91 -32.66
C GLY A 258 32.13 -18.02 -31.17
N PRO A 259 33.39 -18.31 -30.81
CA PRO A 259 33.73 -18.93 -29.53
C PRO A 259 33.85 -17.94 -28.36
N ALA A 260 33.66 -18.50 -27.16
CA ALA A 260 33.78 -17.83 -25.86
C ALA A 260 35.18 -17.25 -25.61
N ARG A 261 35.24 -16.07 -24.99
CA ARG A 261 36.47 -15.48 -24.43
C ARG A 261 36.68 -15.94 -22.98
N PRO A 262 37.93 -16.16 -22.53
CA PRO A 262 38.22 -16.53 -21.15
C PRO A 262 38.19 -15.28 -20.25
N HIS A 263 37.61 -15.43 -19.07
CA HIS A 263 37.66 -14.44 -17.99
C HIS A 263 38.68 -14.93 -16.96
N ASP A 264 39.82 -14.23 -16.86
CA ASP A 264 40.73 -14.30 -15.73
C ASP A 264 40.34 -13.26 -14.67
N ASP A 265 40.64 -13.61 -13.42
CA ASP A 265 40.78 -12.78 -12.21
C ASP A 265 39.52 -12.27 -11.47
N LEU A 266 39.11 -13.03 -10.45
CA LEU A 266 38.40 -12.55 -9.26
C LEU A 266 39.20 -12.92 -8.01
N PRO A 267 39.42 -12.01 -7.04
CA PRO A 267 40.02 -12.37 -5.76
C PRO A 267 38.98 -12.98 -4.80
N GLU A 268 39.41 -14.00 -4.08
CA GLU A 268 38.68 -14.69 -3.02
C GLU A 268 38.21 -13.76 -1.90
N ALA A 269 36.95 -13.91 -1.47
CA ALA A 269 36.50 -13.43 -0.17
C ALA A 269 35.39 -14.33 0.40
N GLY A 270 35.81 -15.27 1.26
CA GLY A 270 35.16 -15.73 2.50
C GLY A 270 33.64 -15.94 2.53
N ALA A 271 33.22 -17.20 2.44
CA ALA A 271 31.93 -17.67 2.93
C ALA A 271 31.91 -17.79 4.48
N PRO A 272 30.78 -17.52 5.15
CA PRO A 272 30.47 -18.15 6.43
C PRO A 272 29.45 -19.28 6.23
N LEU A 273 29.83 -20.45 6.74
CA LEU A 273 29.10 -21.71 6.76
C LEU A 273 27.80 -21.60 7.60
N LEU A 274 26.72 -22.16 7.06
CA LEU A 274 25.47 -22.43 7.78
C LEU A 274 25.59 -23.76 8.54
N GLY A 275 25.36 -23.70 9.85
CA GLY A 275 24.99 -24.79 10.76
C GLY A 275 24.43 -24.12 12.02
N GLU A 276 23.40 -24.58 12.71
CA GLU A 276 22.68 -25.84 12.76
C GLU A 276 21.24 -25.54 13.27
N THR A 277 20.25 -26.37 12.92
CA THR A 277 18.96 -26.51 13.66
C THR A 277 19.19 -27.39 14.90
N PRO A 278 18.45 -27.31 16.04
CA PRO A 278 17.02 -27.72 16.16
C PRO A 278 16.31 -27.10 17.42
N PRO A 279 15.29 -27.72 18.07
CA PRO A 279 14.05 -28.36 17.61
C PRO A 279 12.79 -27.62 18.10
N GLY A 280 11.63 -28.05 17.61
CA GLY A 280 10.33 -27.48 17.97
C GLY A 280 9.84 -27.79 19.38
N THR A 281 8.93 -26.93 19.84
CA THR A 281 7.97 -27.23 20.91
C THR A 281 6.62 -26.63 20.56
N SER A 282 5.65 -27.51 20.36
CA SER A 282 4.22 -27.26 20.47
C SER A 282 3.87 -26.65 21.83
N ARG A 283 3.04 -25.61 21.87
CA ARG A 283 2.10 -25.39 22.98
C ARG A 283 0.82 -24.72 22.46
N SER A 284 -0.24 -25.52 22.55
CA SER A 284 -1.62 -25.08 22.78
C SER A 284 -1.72 -24.33 24.10
N ILE A 285 -2.63 -23.36 24.20
CA ILE A 285 -3.72 -23.26 25.20
C ILE A 285 -4.22 -21.80 25.30
N ALA A 286 -5.57 -21.70 25.31
CA ALA A 286 -6.46 -20.66 25.84
C ALA A 286 -6.54 -19.29 25.14
#